data_AF-A0A954LLD6-F1
#
_entry.id   AF-A0A954LLD6-F1
#
_cell.length_a   1.000
_cell.length_b   1.000
_cell.length_c   1.000
_cell.angle_alpha   90.00
_cell.angle_beta   90.00
_cell.angle_gamma   90.00
#
_symmetry.space_group_name_H-M   'P 1'
#
loop_
_entity.id
_entity.type
_entity.pdbx_description
1 polymer ?
#
loop_
_entity_poly.entity_id
_entity_poly.type
_entity_poly.pdbx_seq_one_letter_code
_entity_poly.pdbx_strand_id
1 'polypeptide(L)'
;MKPWLSVCLVLVSSSVLFAKEPQTMDRQFEELAKRYVKEFPALSPVSATQLGDHRFDHELDDVSEEGRKQELTFCKTYLKELEDLDREKLSRANQVDYSLLQHRLR
;
A
#
# COMPACT_ATOMS: atom_id res chain seq x y z
N MET A 1 70.94 12.60 10.56
CA MET A 1 69.95 13.57 11.10
C MET A 1 69.06 14.06 9.97
N LYS A 2 67.81 13.57 9.92
CA LYS A 2 66.60 14.10 9.24
C LYS A 2 65.42 13.17 9.63
N PRO A 3 64.38 13.63 10.35
CA PRO A 3 63.28 12.79 10.79
C PRO A 3 62.13 12.86 9.78
N TRP A 4 61.72 11.74 9.19
CA TRP A 4 60.49 11.68 8.42
C TRP A 4 59.40 10.92 9.18
N LEU A 5 58.62 11.75 9.88
CA LEU A 5 57.18 11.70 10.13
C LEU A 5 56.41 10.48 9.60
N SER A 6 55.79 9.79 10.56
CA SER A 6 54.65 8.90 10.37
C SER A 6 53.51 9.63 9.66
N VAL A 7 53.08 9.10 8.52
CA VAL A 7 51.79 9.42 7.91
C VAL A 7 50.79 8.37 8.42
N CYS A 8 50.01 8.73 9.44
CA CYS A 8 48.83 7.96 9.81
C CYS A 8 47.73 8.23 8.78
N LEU A 9 47.55 7.28 7.86
CA LEU A 9 46.40 7.24 6.95
C LEU A 9 45.14 6.91 7.79
N VAL A 10 44.40 7.93 8.21
CA VAL A 10 43.07 7.74 8.82
C VAL A 10 42.07 7.48 7.69
N LEU A 11 41.76 6.20 7.46
CA LEU A 11 40.61 5.77 6.66
C LEU A 11 39.33 6.07 7.45
N VAL A 12 38.71 7.23 7.20
CA VAL A 12 37.35 7.51 7.66
C VAL A 12 36.38 6.73 6.75
N SER A 13 36.05 5.51 7.17
CA SER A 13 34.95 4.74 6.56
C SER A 13 33.63 5.29 7.12
N SER A 14 33.05 6.28 6.42
CA SER A 14 31.70 6.75 6.72
C SER A 14 30.69 5.71 6.27
N SER A 15 30.20 4.88 7.20
CA SER A 15 29.03 4.05 6.97
C SER A 15 27.81 4.97 6.83
N VAL A 16 27.31 5.16 5.61
CA VAL A 16 26.01 5.79 5.38
C VAL A 16 24.95 4.80 5.86
N LEU A 17 24.45 5.02 7.08
CA LEU A 17 23.23 4.38 7.55
C LEU A 17 22.07 4.93 6.71
N PHE A 18 21.56 4.13 5.78
CA PHE A 18 20.27 4.41 5.15
C PHE A 18 19.17 4.24 6.20
N ALA A 19 18.86 5.32 6.92
CA ALA A 19 17.65 5.38 7.71
C ALA A 19 16.45 5.33 6.75
N LYS A 20 15.50 4.40 6.99
CA LYS A 20 14.22 4.39 6.28
C LYS A 20 13.49 5.69 6.67
N GLU A 21 13.37 6.63 5.74
CA GLU A 21 12.60 7.85 5.99
C GLU A 21 11.19 7.46 6.48
N PRO A 22 10.63 8.18 7.48
CA PRO A 22 9.26 7.97 7.91
C PRO A 22 8.35 8.02 6.69
N GLN A 23 7.55 6.97 6.46
CA GLN A 23 6.61 6.99 5.34
C GLN A 23 5.57 8.09 5.55
N THR A 24 5.39 8.94 4.55
CA THR A 24 4.32 9.95 4.54
C THR A 24 2.95 9.26 4.57
N MET A 25 1.92 9.96 5.08
CA MET A 25 0.54 9.44 5.05
C MET A 25 0.07 9.14 3.63
N ASP A 26 0.45 10.00 2.66
CA ASP A 26 0.19 9.75 1.24
C ASP A 26 0.77 8.41 0.77
N ARG A 27 2.03 8.11 1.13
CA ARG A 27 2.67 6.85 0.76
C ARG A 27 1.96 5.65 1.37
N GLN A 28 1.54 5.76 2.63
CA GLN A 28 0.80 4.67 3.31
C GLN A 28 -0.56 4.44 2.65
N PHE A 29 -1.28 5.52 2.31
CA PHE A 29 -2.54 5.44 1.56
C PHE A 29 -2.33 4.80 0.18
N GLU A 30 -1.32 5.24 -0.57
CA GLU A 30 -1.02 4.68 -1.90
C GLU A 30 -0.67 3.19 -1.83
N GLU A 31 0.08 2.76 -0.82
CA GLU A 31 0.42 1.35 -0.62
C GLU A 31 -0.85 0.53 -0.29
N LEU A 32 -1.75 1.05 0.54
CA LEU A 32 -3.05 0.44 0.83
C LEU A 32 -3.95 0.35 -0.42
N ALA A 33 -4.10 1.45 -1.16
CA ALA A 33 -4.93 1.51 -2.36
C ALA A 33 -4.41 0.59 -3.47
N LYS A 34 -3.08 0.53 -3.67
CA LYS A 34 -2.46 -0.40 -4.63
C LYS A 34 -2.73 -1.86 -4.27
N ARG A 35 -2.69 -2.22 -2.99
CA ARG A 35 -3.05 -3.57 -2.53
C ARG A 35 -4.53 -3.86 -2.80
N TYR A 36 -5.43 -2.94 -2.45
CA TYR A 36 -6.86 -3.09 -2.71
C TYR A 36 -7.14 -3.36 -4.19
N VAL A 37 -6.61 -2.53 -5.09
CA VAL A 37 -6.81 -2.67 -6.55
C VAL A 37 -6.21 -3.97 -7.08
N LYS A 38 -5.10 -4.45 -6.49
CA LYS A 38 -4.48 -5.70 -6.89
C LYS A 38 -5.30 -6.92 -6.48
N GLU A 39 -5.91 -6.90 -5.30
CA GLU A 39 -6.55 -8.04 -4.66
C GLU A 39 -8.06 -8.13 -4.96
N PHE A 40 -8.76 -7.00 -5.05
CA PHE A 40 -10.20 -6.93 -5.33
C PHE A 40 -10.65 -7.74 -6.57
N PRO A 41 -9.91 -7.78 -7.70
CA PRO A 41 -10.32 -8.54 -8.88
C PRO A 41 -10.57 -10.03 -8.65
N ALA A 42 -9.83 -10.66 -7.73
CA ALA A 42 -10.02 -12.08 -7.40
C ALA A 42 -11.30 -12.33 -6.57
N LEU A 43 -11.81 -11.29 -5.91
CA LEU A 43 -13.04 -11.36 -5.11
C LEU A 43 -14.30 -11.12 -5.95
N SER A 44 -14.19 -10.34 -7.02
CA SER A 44 -15.28 -10.12 -7.98
C SER A 44 -14.75 -10.19 -9.43
N PRO A 45 -14.53 -11.41 -9.95
CA PRO A 45 -14.14 -11.64 -11.34
C PRO A 45 -15.02 -10.90 -12.37
N VAL A 46 -16.33 -10.84 -12.14
CA VAL A 46 -17.27 -10.15 -13.05
C VAL A 46 -17.02 -8.64 -13.08
N SER A 47 -16.72 -8.03 -11.92
CA SER A 47 -16.33 -6.62 -11.86
C SER A 47 -14.97 -6.38 -12.52
N ALA A 48 -14.03 -7.33 -12.38
CA ALA A 48 -12.72 -7.25 -13.03
C ALA A 48 -12.85 -7.15 -14.56
N THR A 49 -13.68 -8.01 -15.17
CA THR A 49 -13.97 -7.93 -16.62
C THR A 49 -14.56 -6.58 -17.02
N GLN A 50 -15.50 -6.02 -16.23
CA GLN A 50 -16.08 -4.70 -16.51
C GLN A 50 -15.05 -3.57 -16.46
N LEU A 51 -14.03 -3.70 -15.60
CA LEU A 51 -12.90 -2.77 -15.48
C LEU A 51 -11.80 -3.00 -16.53
N GLY A 52 -11.94 -4.02 -17.40
CA GLY A 52 -10.95 -4.40 -18.41
C GLY A 52 -9.80 -5.27 -17.88
N ASP A 53 -9.91 -5.79 -16.67
CA ASP A 53 -8.98 -6.77 -16.11
C ASP A 53 -9.45 -8.20 -16.42
N HIS A 54 -8.91 -8.75 -17.49
CA HIS A 54 -9.31 -10.05 -18.03
C HIS A 54 -8.63 -11.26 -17.35
N ARG A 55 -7.90 -11.07 -16.24
CA ARG A 55 -7.18 -12.17 -15.55
C ARG A 55 -8.12 -13.29 -15.05
N PHE A 56 -9.39 -12.97 -14.81
CA PHE A 56 -10.38 -13.87 -14.20
C PHE A 56 -11.61 -14.12 -15.09
N ASP A 57 -11.54 -13.86 -16.40
CA ASP A 57 -12.68 -13.99 -17.34
C ASP A 57 -13.31 -15.40 -17.41
N HIS A 58 -12.63 -16.40 -16.86
CA HIS A 58 -13.08 -17.79 -16.81
C HIS A 58 -13.78 -18.14 -15.48
N GLU A 59 -13.92 -17.18 -14.57
CA GLU A 59 -14.51 -17.34 -13.25
C GLU A 59 -15.79 -16.50 -13.10
N LEU A 60 -16.59 -16.82 -12.09
CA LEU A 60 -17.77 -16.04 -11.69
C LEU A 60 -17.68 -15.72 -10.20
N ASP A 61 -18.30 -14.62 -9.79
CA ASP A 61 -18.40 -14.23 -8.39
C ASP A 61 -19.03 -15.35 -7.55
N ASP A 62 -18.41 -15.67 -6.41
CA ASP A 62 -18.95 -16.66 -5.46
C ASP A 62 -20.09 -16.04 -4.65
N VAL A 63 -21.32 -16.32 -5.08
CA VAL A 63 -22.55 -15.86 -4.41
C VAL A 63 -23.04 -16.81 -3.32
N SER A 64 -22.23 -17.77 -2.87
CA SER A 64 -22.53 -18.62 -1.72
C SER A 64 -22.51 -17.83 -0.39
N GLU A 65 -22.82 -18.51 0.71
CA GLU A 65 -22.68 -17.90 2.04
C GLU A 65 -21.20 -17.66 2.38
N GLU A 66 -20.34 -18.59 2.02
CA GLU A 66 -18.89 -18.52 2.19
C GLU A 66 -18.31 -17.35 1.39
N GLY A 67 -18.68 -17.20 0.12
CA GLY A 67 -18.24 -16.08 -0.72
C GLY A 67 -18.64 -14.72 -0.16
N ARG A 68 -19.90 -14.57 0.28
CA ARG A 68 -20.35 -13.33 0.97
C ARG A 68 -19.58 -13.05 2.27
N LYS A 69 -19.24 -14.09 3.05
CA LYS A 69 -18.41 -13.93 4.26
C LYS A 69 -16.99 -13.48 3.92
N GLN A 70 -16.41 -14.00 2.83
CA GLN A 70 -15.10 -13.58 2.34
C GLN A 70 -15.12 -12.11 1.91
N GLU A 71 -16.13 -11.70 1.13
CA GLU A 71 -16.29 -10.30 0.71
C GLU A 71 -16.43 -9.35 1.90
N LEU A 72 -17.30 -9.69 2.86
CA LEU A 72 -17.47 -8.89 4.08
C LEU A 72 -16.16 -8.78 4.88
N THR A 73 -15.40 -9.87 4.98
CA THR A 73 -14.11 -9.89 5.69
C THR A 73 -13.09 -9.02 4.97
N PHE A 74 -13.02 -9.11 3.64
CA PHE A 74 -12.16 -8.28 2.81
C PHE A 74 -12.47 -6.79 3.01
N CYS A 75 -13.73 -6.38 2.85
CA CYS A 75 -14.14 -4.98 3.01
C CYS A 75 -13.84 -4.44 4.41
N LYS A 76 -14.14 -5.21 5.47
CA LYS A 76 -13.85 -4.81 6.86
C LYS A 76 -12.35 -4.68 7.14
N THR A 77 -11.54 -5.53 6.55
CA THR A 77 -10.07 -5.50 6.73
C THR A 77 -9.50 -4.21 6.14
N TYR A 78 -9.85 -3.92 4.89
CA TYR A 78 -9.41 -2.69 4.22
C TYR A 78 -9.99 -1.43 4.85
N LEU A 79 -11.25 -1.45 5.31
CA LEU A 79 -11.86 -0.30 5.99
C LEU A 79 -11.12 0.02 7.29
N LYS A 80 -10.77 -0.99 8.07
CA LYS A 80 -10.00 -0.80 9.30
C LYS A 80 -8.62 -0.20 9.03
N GLU A 81 -7.87 -0.77 8.07
CA GLU A 81 -6.56 -0.24 7.69
C GLU A 81 -6.64 1.20 7.14
N LEU A 82 -7.73 1.52 6.42
CA LEU A 82 -7.99 2.88 5.93
C LEU A 82 -8.32 3.84 7.08
N GLU A 83 -9.11 3.41 8.06
CA GLU A 83 -9.49 4.22 9.23
C GLU A 83 -8.32 4.47 10.20
N ASP A 84 -7.25 3.67 10.13
CA ASP A 84 -5.99 3.89 10.86
C ASP A 84 -5.14 5.04 10.26
N LEU A 85 -5.43 5.49 9.04
CA LEU A 85 -4.72 6.61 8.39
C LEU A 85 -5.26 7.97 8.84
N ASP A 86 -4.36 8.91 9.14
CA ASP A 86 -4.72 10.29 9.45
C ASP A 86 -5.07 11.05 8.17
N ARG A 87 -6.37 11.13 7.87
CA ARG A 87 -6.90 11.79 6.66
C ARG A 87 -6.50 13.26 6.55
N GLU A 88 -6.32 13.98 7.66
CA GLU A 88 -5.98 15.40 7.63
C GLU A 88 -4.53 15.64 7.15
N LYS A 89 -3.68 14.63 7.28
CA LYS A 89 -2.30 14.63 6.81
C LYS A 89 -2.12 14.12 5.39
N LEU A 90 -3.19 13.71 4.72
CA LEU A 90 -3.18 13.37 3.29
C LEU A 90 -3.18 14.64 2.43
N SER A 91 -2.56 14.55 1.26
CA SER A 91 -2.72 15.52 0.19
C SER A 91 -4.20 15.69 -0.18
N ARG A 92 -4.56 16.85 -0.74
CA ARG A 92 -5.96 17.13 -1.13
C ARG A 92 -6.53 16.09 -2.11
N ALA A 93 -5.71 15.59 -3.02
CA ALA A 93 -6.11 14.52 -3.94
C ALA A 93 -6.41 13.23 -3.18
N ASN A 94 -5.49 12.79 -2.32
CA ASN A 94 -5.67 11.57 -1.54
C ASN A 94 -6.79 11.67 -0.49
N GLN A 95 -7.17 12.86 -0.03
CA GLN A 95 -8.37 13.03 0.80
C GLN A 95 -9.66 12.68 0.05
N VAL A 96 -9.70 12.91 -1.26
CA VAL A 96 -10.84 12.54 -2.12
C VAL A 96 -10.81 11.05 -2.39
N ASP A 97 -9.66 10.50 -2.76
CA ASP A 97 -9.51 9.06 -3.04
C ASP A 97 -9.76 8.22 -1.78
N TYR A 98 -9.33 8.70 -0.61
CA TYR A 98 -9.70 8.15 0.69
C TYR A 98 -11.22 8.07 0.85
N SER A 99 -11.92 9.17 0.60
CA SER A 99 -13.38 9.23 0.75
C SER A 99 -14.09 8.31 -0.25
N LEU A 100 -13.57 8.17 -1.47
CA LEU A 100 -14.08 7.25 -2.47
C LEU A 100 -13.91 5.78 -2.02
N LEU A 101 -12.71 5.43 -1.55
CA LEU A 101 -12.42 4.08 -1.06
C LEU A 101 -13.24 3.76 0.20
N GLN A 102 -13.36 4.69 1.14
CA GLN A 102 -14.19 4.53 2.32
C GLN A 102 -15.67 4.29 1.96
N HIS A 103 -16.19 5.03 0.98
CA HIS A 103 -17.56 4.83 0.50
C HIS A 103 -17.75 3.44 -0.13
N ARG A 104 -16.76 2.96 -0.90
CA ARG A 104 -16.81 1.63 -1.52
C ARG A 104 -16.79 0.48 -0.50
N LEU A 105 -16.14 0.68 0.65
CA LEU A 105 -15.93 -0.36 1.66
C LEU A 105 -17.07 -0.46 2.70
N ARG A 106 -18.09 0.40 2.63
CA ARG A 106 -19.24 0.46 3.54
C ARG A 106 -20.52 0.02 2.85
#